data_AF-W4K6W8-F1
#
_entry.id   AF-W4K6W8-F1
#
_cell.length_a   1.000
_cell.length_b   1.000
_cell.length_c   1.000
_cell.angle_alpha   90.00
_cell.angle_beta   90.00
_cell.angle_gamma   90.00
#
_symmetry.space_group_name_H-M   'P 1'
#
loop_
_entity.id
_entity.type
_entity.pdbx_description
1 polymer ?
#
loop_
_entity_poly.entity_id
_entity_poly.type
_entity_poly.pdbx_seq_one_letter_code
_entity_poly.pdbx_strand_id
1 'polypeptide(L)'
;GSITSAEAFLKAIGRSSETKVSYEAWDQLWRTNGHDLKKAGLSVQDRRYILWAMEKYRLGKDPSEFAYEVSKKKKIRGWGPAVQNGKRIRSRRHQ
;
A
#
# COMPACT_ATOMS: atom_id res chain seq x y z
N GLY A 1 14.12 14.18 3.14
CA GLY A 1 13.55 14.42 4.48
C GLY A 1 14.34 13.68 5.54
N SER A 2 14.47 14.22 6.75
CA SER A 2 15.19 13.60 7.88
C SER A 2 14.33 12.51 8.53
N ILE A 3 14.26 11.32 7.94
CA ILE A 3 13.63 10.15 8.57
C ILE A 3 14.71 9.41 9.36
N THR A 4 14.56 9.35 10.68
CA THR A 4 15.54 8.73 11.59
C THR A 4 15.01 7.52 12.35
N SER A 5 13.72 7.18 12.19
CA SER A 5 13.08 6.05 12.89
C SER A 5 12.31 5.14 11.94
N ALA A 6 12.19 3.86 12.36
CA ALA A 6 11.47 2.83 11.60
C ALA A 6 10.00 3.19 11.42
N GLU A 7 9.36 3.66 12.48
CA GLU A 7 7.98 4.12 12.45
C GLU A 7 7.78 5.32 11.52
N ALA A 8 8.68 6.31 11.56
CA ALA A 8 8.58 7.47 10.68
C ALA A 8 8.69 7.07 9.20
N PHE A 9 9.55 6.10 8.88
CA PHE A 9 9.65 5.57 7.53
C PHE A 9 8.39 4.81 7.11
N LEU A 10 7.90 3.89 7.94
CA LEU A 10 6.72 3.10 7.63
C LEU A 10 5.47 3.97 7.47
N LYS A 11 5.37 5.05 8.25
CA LYS A 11 4.33 6.07 8.10
C LYS A 11 4.49 6.88 6.81
N ALA A 12 5.72 7.25 6.45
CA ALA A 12 6.01 8.03 5.25
C ALA A 12 5.73 7.26 3.95
N ILE A 13 5.94 5.95 3.92
CA ILE A 13 5.63 5.12 2.74
C ILE A 13 4.13 4.83 2.59
N GLY A 14 3.30 5.14 3.60
CA GLY A 14 1.84 4.98 3.53
C GLY A 14 1.37 3.53 3.43
N ARG A 15 0.17 3.32 2.87
CA ARG A 15 -0.51 2.01 2.77
C ARG A 15 -0.76 1.31 4.11
N SER A 16 -0.85 2.10 5.17
CA SER A 16 -0.95 1.62 6.57
C SER A 16 0.17 0.64 6.90
N SER A 17 1.39 0.91 6.44
CA SER A 17 2.54 0.02 6.67
C SER A 17 2.96 0.02 8.14
N GLU A 18 2.79 1.16 8.81
CA GLU A 18 3.05 1.38 10.24
C GLU A 18 2.16 0.55 11.17
N THR A 19 0.95 0.18 10.73
CA THR A 19 0.05 -0.67 11.52
C THR A 19 0.23 -2.15 11.25
N LYS A 20 0.84 -2.51 10.11
CA LYS A 20 1.07 -3.90 9.70
C LYS A 20 2.34 -4.49 10.29
N VAL A 21 3.35 -3.65 10.51
CA VAL A 21 4.64 -4.04 11.09
C VAL A 21 5.14 -2.91 11.97
N SER A 22 5.69 -3.27 13.12
CA SER A 22 6.42 -2.34 13.98
C SER A 22 7.81 -2.89 14.27
N TYR A 23 8.79 -1.99 14.31
CA TYR A 23 10.17 -2.28 14.71
C TYR A 23 10.63 -1.19 15.67
N GLU A 24 11.23 -1.60 16.79
CA GLU A 24 11.75 -0.69 17.82
C GLU A 24 13.01 0.05 17.34
N ALA A 25 13.91 -0.68 16.67
CA ALA A 25 15.18 -0.14 16.20
C ALA A 25 15.18 0.06 14.68
N TRP A 26 15.77 1.18 14.24
CA TRP A 26 15.96 1.49 12.82
C TRP A 26 16.70 0.37 12.08
N ASP A 27 17.77 -0.15 12.68
CA ASP A 27 18.57 -1.23 12.10
C ASP A 27 17.80 -2.54 11.93
N GLN A 28 16.81 -2.82 12.79
CA GLN A 28 16.00 -4.03 12.67
C GLN A 28 15.18 -4.00 11.39
N LEU A 29 14.58 -2.86 11.05
CA LEU A 29 13.86 -2.70 9.78
C LEU A 29 14.78 -3.02 8.60
N TRP A 30 15.99 -2.48 8.56
CA TRP A 30 16.92 -2.66 7.43
C TRP A 30 17.54 -4.05 7.30
N ARG A 31 17.53 -4.83 8.38
CA ARG A 31 17.96 -6.23 8.40
C ARG A 31 16.84 -7.20 8.01
N THR A 32 15.59 -6.74 7.95
CA THR A 32 14.47 -7.62 7.62
C THR A 32 14.47 -8.05 6.17
N ASN A 33 14.04 -9.29 5.94
CA ASN A 33 13.88 -9.86 4.62
C ASN A 33 12.43 -10.33 4.37
N GLY A 34 12.16 -10.82 3.16
CA GLY A 34 10.82 -11.28 2.78
C GLY A 34 10.29 -12.46 3.62
N HIS A 35 11.16 -13.31 4.17
CA HIS A 35 10.77 -14.41 5.05
C HIS A 35 10.37 -13.90 6.45
N ASP A 36 11.09 -12.92 6.98
CA ASP A 36 10.76 -12.28 8.27
C ASP A 36 9.39 -11.60 8.18
N LEU A 37 9.15 -10.83 7.11
CA LEU A 37 7.87 -10.19 6.87
C LEU A 37 6.74 -11.22 6.62
N LYS A 38 7.05 -12.39 6.05
CA LYS A 38 6.08 -13.49 5.93
C LYS A 38 5.73 -14.06 7.29
N LYS A 39 6.73 -14.25 8.17
CA LYS A 39 6.54 -14.72 9.55
C LYS A 39 5.73 -13.71 10.38
N ALA A 40 5.90 -12.41 10.11
CA ALA A 40 5.08 -11.34 10.68
C ALA A 40 3.63 -11.29 10.15
N GLY A 41 3.23 -12.18 9.24
CA GLY A 41 1.85 -12.30 8.78
C GLY A 41 1.43 -11.37 7.64
N LEU A 42 2.38 -10.68 7.00
CA LEU A 42 2.05 -9.71 5.96
C LEU A 42 1.55 -10.38 4.69
N SER A 43 0.69 -9.70 3.94
CA SER A 43 0.30 -10.14 2.60
C SER A 43 1.49 -10.08 1.63
N VAL A 44 1.44 -10.88 0.54
CA VAL A 44 2.49 -10.83 -0.50
C VAL A 44 2.65 -9.41 -1.07
N GLN A 45 1.56 -8.66 -1.21
CA GLN A 45 1.57 -7.31 -1.76
C GLN A 45 2.28 -6.32 -0.83
N ASP A 46 2.00 -6.38 0.47
CA ASP A 46 2.62 -5.49 1.45
C ASP A 46 4.12 -5.79 1.59
N ARG A 47 4.52 -7.07 1.60
CA ARG A 47 5.94 -7.45 1.65
C ARG A 47 6.73 -6.91 0.46
N ARG A 48 6.19 -7.06 -0.74
CA ARG A 48 6.82 -6.54 -1.97
C ARG A 48 6.90 -5.02 -1.95
N TYR A 49 5.87 -4.35 -1.44
CA TYR A 49 5.84 -2.89 -1.35
C TYR A 49 6.88 -2.35 -0.37
N ILE A 50 6.94 -2.90 0.86
CA ILE A 50 7.88 -2.45 1.90
C ILE A 50 9.32 -2.64 1.42
N LEU A 51 9.67 -3.82 0.89
CA LEU A 51 11.03 -4.08 0.39
C LEU A 51 11.39 -3.19 -0.79
N TRP A 52 10.46 -2.93 -1.71
CA TRP A 52 10.67 -2.00 -2.81
C TRP A 52 10.87 -0.57 -2.32
N ALA A 53 10.07 -0.11 -1.35
CA ALA A 53 10.19 1.23 -0.76
C ALA A 53 11.52 1.41 -0.02
N MET A 54 11.95 0.39 0.74
CA MET A 54 13.26 0.33 1.38
C MET A 54 14.39 0.48 0.35
N GLU A 55 14.30 -0.22 -0.78
CA GLU A 55 15.30 -0.10 -1.85
C GLU A 55 15.31 1.29 -2.49
N LYS A 56 14.14 1.89 -2.73
CA LYS A 56 14.06 3.27 -3.25
C LYS A 56 14.69 4.29 -2.29
N TYR A 57 14.48 4.11 -1.00
CA TYR A 57 15.09 4.95 0.02
C TYR A 57 16.62 4.76 0.10
N ARG A 58 17.12 3.52 -0.03
CA ARG A 58 18.57 3.24 -0.14
C ARG A 58 19.21 3.90 -1.36
N LEU A 59 18.47 4.01 -2.47
CA LEU A 59 18.90 4.73 -3.66
C LEU A 59 18.79 6.26 -3.52
N GLY A 60 18.50 6.78 -2.33
CA GLY A 60 18.45 8.20 -2.03
C GLY A 60 17.16 8.90 -2.44
N LYS A 61 16.11 8.17 -2.83
CA LYS A 61 14.82 8.77 -3.15
C LYS A 61 14.03 9.10 -1.89
N ASP A 62 13.38 10.26 -1.88
CA ASP A 62 12.51 10.63 -0.77
C ASP A 62 11.18 9.84 -0.84
N PRO A 63 10.66 9.30 0.28
CA PRO A 63 9.38 8.58 0.28
C PRO A 63 8.23 9.37 -0.31
N SER A 64 8.21 10.70 -0.18
CA SER A 64 7.16 11.54 -0.78
C SER A 64 7.12 11.47 -2.31
N GLU A 65 8.22 11.10 -2.98
CA GLU A 65 8.28 11.01 -4.44
C GLU A 65 7.68 9.71 -4.99
N PHE A 66 7.75 8.62 -4.23
CA PHE A 66 7.39 7.29 -4.73
C PHE A 66 6.28 6.60 -3.94
N ALA A 67 6.01 7.03 -2.71
CA ALA A 67 4.95 6.49 -1.89
C ALA A 67 3.60 6.86 -2.48
N TYR A 68 2.69 5.90 -2.50
CA TYR A 68 1.32 6.12 -2.92
C TYR A 68 0.38 5.35 -2.01
N GLU A 69 -0.77 5.97 -1.74
CA GLU A 69 -1.79 5.35 -0.92
C GLU A 69 -2.54 4.24 -1.65
N VAL A 70 -3.10 3.31 -0.87
CA VAL A 70 -3.93 2.24 -1.44
C VAL A 70 -5.14 2.86 -2.13
N SER A 71 -5.33 2.49 -3.40
CA SER A 71 -6.52 2.91 -4.15
C SER A 71 -7.78 2.50 -3.39
N LYS A 72 -8.67 3.46 -3.14
CA LYS A 72 -9.91 3.23 -2.41
C LYS A 72 -10.69 2.10 -3.10
N LYS A 73 -11.20 1.16 -2.31
CA LYS A 73 -12.04 0.07 -2.84
C LYS A 73 -13.21 0.68 -3.62
N LYS A 74 -13.44 0.18 -4.83
CA LYS A 74 -14.57 0.63 -5.66
C LYS A 74 -15.87 0.45 -4.88
N LYS A 75 -16.58 1.55 -4.65
CA LYS A 75 -17.89 1.54 -3.96
C LYS A 75 -18.95 0.78 -4.76
N ILE A 76 -18.92 0.94 -6.10
CA ILE A 76 -19.85 0.30 -7.03
C ILE A 76 -19.05 -0.64 -7.94
N ARG A 77 -19.45 -1.92 -8.00
CA ARG A 77 -18.88 -2.90 -8.94
C ARG A 77 -19.76 -2.92 -10.20
N GLY A 78 -19.19 -2.67 -11.38
CA GLY A 78 -19.91 -2.65 -12.66
C GLY A 78 -19.10 -2.08 -13.82
N TRP A 79 -19.49 -2.39 -15.06
CA TRP A 79 -18.95 -1.81 -16.30
C TRP A 79 -19.75 -0.56 -16.66
N GLY A 80 -19.36 0.60 -16.11
CA GLY A 80 -19.91 1.89 -16.49
C GLY A 80 -21.43 2.04 -16.29
N PRO A 81 -22.08 2.97 -17.03
CA PRO A 81 -23.52 3.29 -16.87
C PRO A 81 -24.45 2.10 -17.11
N ALA A 82 -23.97 1.05 -17.78
CA ALA A 82 -24.75 -0.14 -18.10
C ALA A 82 -25.11 -0.97 -16.86
N VAL A 83 -24.34 -0.88 -15.77
CA VAL A 83 -24.60 -1.62 -14.53
C VAL A 83 -24.37 -0.72 -13.32
N GLN A 84 -25.46 -0.27 -12.70
CA GLN A 84 -25.43 0.48 -11.44
C GLN A 84 -26.06 -0.37 -10.33
N ASN A 85 -25.46 -0.37 -9.14
CA ASN A 85 -25.97 -1.09 -7.95
C ASN A 85 -26.30 -2.58 -8.20
N GLY A 86 -25.52 -3.27 -9.04
CA GLY A 86 -25.76 -4.68 -9.37
C GLY A 86 -26.94 -4.94 -10.31
N LYS A 87 -27.60 -3.89 -10.82
CA LYS A 87 -28.69 -3.99 -11.80
C LYS A 87 -28.21 -3.46 -13.15
N ARG A 88 -28.46 -4.24 -14.21
CA ARG A 88 -28.20 -3.79 -15.59
C ARG A 88 -29.24 -2.76 -15.98
N ILE A 89 -28.82 -1.52 -16.18
CA ILE A 89 -29.71 -0.46 -16.68
C ILE A 89 -29.90 -0.72 -18.18
N ARG A 90 -31.13 -1.03 -18.58
CA ARG A 90 -31.55 -1.03 -19.98
C ARG A 90 -32.23 0.31 -20.21
N SER A 91 -31.76 1.11 -21.17
CA SER A 91 -32.52 2.30 -21.57
C SER A 91 -33.88 1.81 -22.06
N ARG A 92 -34.96 2.31 -21.45
CA ARG A 92 -36.29 2.15 -22.04
C ARG A 92 -36.28 3.02 -23.30
N ARG A 93 -36.34 2.41 -24.49
CA ARG A 93 -36.81 3.15 -25.67
C ARG A 93 -38.25 3.53 -25.34
N HIS A 94 -38.56 4.83 -25.31
CA HIS A 94 -39.94 5.29 -25.20
C HIS A 94 -40.77 4.58 -26.27
N GLN A 95 -41.90 3.99 -25.86
CA GLN A 95 -42.96 3.58 -26.77
C GLN A 95 -43.78 4.80 -27.17
#